data_AF-A0A7W2U3F8-F1
#
_entry.id   AF-A0A7W2U3F8-F1
#
_cell.length_a   1.000
_cell.length_b   1.000
_cell.length_c   1.000
_cell.angle_alpha   90.00
_cell.angle_beta   90.00
_cell.angle_gamma   90.00
#
_symmetry.space_group_name_H-M   'P 1'
#
loop_
_entity.id
_entity.type
_entity.pdbx_description
1 polymer ?
#
loop_
_entity_poly.entity_id
_entity_poly.type
_entity_poly.pdbx_seq_one_letter_code
_entity_poly.pdbx_strand_id
1 'polypeptide(L)'
;MKSFKKVTTQELTTLVCDGCGLKASADDDFEFHEFISIGHHCGYGSIHGDGNQLSVDICQHCFADMCGDTLMITEERNPIPEGKDTTQLEYSNIFDVICQSKDKAGQLKDNCDLRLASREMLLKNKITNNDELTVALKRVEQLWDAQYQSTEGNELHQLADLICAYEKKDWDSFFEQAPLADVDFMPSRLNFKSKISFNEEKTASGMLSNIPINTEVDDESSRDSVLADKHLDETKQYLIESITNVLHKHPKLRLGQLLINAMNFQQPCPELFHIEDNVLAKKLNQFE
;
A
#
# COMPACT_ATOMS: atom_id res chain seq x y z
N MET A 1 -34.00 32.96 40.37
CA MET A 1 -34.35 33.77 39.18
C MET A 1 -33.70 33.07 37.97
N LYS A 2 -34.48 32.56 37.02
CA LYS A 2 -33.95 31.83 35.86
C LYS A 2 -33.73 32.82 34.71
N SER A 3 -32.54 32.82 34.15
CA SER A 3 -32.18 33.57 32.94
C SER A 3 -32.19 32.61 31.76
N PHE A 4 -32.83 33.03 30.67
CA PHE A 4 -32.88 32.29 29.41
C PHE A 4 -32.26 33.14 28.31
N LYS A 5 -31.49 32.51 27.42
CA LYS A 5 -30.92 33.13 26.23
C LYS A 5 -31.65 32.57 25.01
N LYS A 6 -32.14 33.45 24.13
CA LYS A 6 -32.63 33.02 22.80
C LYS A 6 -31.45 32.52 21.98
N VAL A 7 -31.53 31.28 21.52
CA VAL A 7 -30.63 30.67 20.54
C VAL A 7 -31.45 30.44 19.28
N THR A 8 -30.93 30.87 18.14
CA THR A 8 -31.52 30.61 16.83
C THR A 8 -30.85 29.36 16.27
N THR A 9 -31.59 28.26 16.15
CA THR A 9 -31.12 27.03 15.52
C THR A 9 -31.57 26.99 14.06
N GLN A 10 -30.65 26.61 13.18
CA GLN A 10 -30.97 26.28 11.79
C GLN A 10 -31.15 24.76 11.72
N GLU A 11 -32.24 24.33 11.12
CA GLU A 11 -32.60 22.92 10.97
C GLU A 11 -32.55 22.56 9.49
N LEU A 12 -31.86 21.48 9.17
CA LEU A 12 -31.73 20.97 7.81
C LEU A 12 -33.00 20.17 7.49
N THR A 13 -33.88 20.74 6.68
CA THR A 13 -35.19 20.15 6.37
C THR A 13 -35.21 19.37 5.07
N THR A 14 -34.34 19.74 4.12
CA THR A 14 -34.33 19.16 2.77
C THR A 14 -32.91 19.12 2.21
N LEU A 15 -32.58 18.02 1.53
CA LEU A 15 -31.36 17.85 0.75
C LEU A 15 -31.69 17.63 -0.72
N VAL A 16 -30.79 18.06 -1.61
CA VAL A 16 -30.92 17.89 -3.05
C VAL A 16 -29.63 17.30 -3.58
N CYS A 17 -29.72 16.18 -4.30
CA CYS A 17 -28.56 15.53 -4.90
C CYS A 17 -28.03 16.35 -6.09
N ASP A 18 -26.76 16.70 -6.07
CA ASP A 18 -26.11 17.46 -7.15
C ASP A 18 -25.98 16.65 -8.46
N GLY A 19 -25.91 15.32 -8.35
CA GLY A 19 -25.83 14.41 -9.51
C GLY A 19 -27.16 14.25 -10.27
N CYS A 20 -28.20 13.76 -9.59
CA CYS A 20 -29.49 13.43 -10.22
C CYS A 20 -30.64 14.43 -9.92
N GLY A 21 -30.43 15.40 -9.03
CA GLY A 21 -31.46 16.37 -8.61
C GLY A 21 -32.52 15.81 -7.66
N LEU A 22 -32.35 14.58 -7.16
CA LEU A 22 -33.26 13.97 -6.19
C LEU A 22 -33.38 14.83 -4.95
N LYS A 23 -34.60 15.10 -4.50
CA LYS A 23 -34.88 15.84 -3.27
C LYS A 23 -35.33 14.86 -2.20
N ALA A 24 -34.71 14.92 -1.03
CA ALA A 24 -35.09 14.14 0.14
C ALA A 24 -35.44 15.09 1.29
N SER A 25 -36.50 14.75 2.02
CA SER A 25 -36.99 15.52 3.17
C SER A 25 -36.67 14.81 4.49
N ALA A 26 -36.33 15.59 5.52
CA ALA A 26 -35.94 15.05 6.83
C ALA A 26 -37.09 14.35 7.58
N ASP A 27 -38.34 14.68 7.26
CA ASP A 27 -39.52 14.24 8.02
C ASP A 27 -40.04 12.85 7.60
N ASP A 28 -39.86 12.46 6.32
CA ASP A 28 -40.53 11.27 5.76
C ASP A 28 -39.61 10.39 4.88
N ASP A 29 -38.44 10.85 4.45
CA ASP A 29 -37.58 10.10 3.53
C ASP A 29 -36.41 9.43 4.26
N PHE A 30 -36.42 8.09 4.34
CA PHE A 30 -35.25 7.32 4.77
C PHE A 30 -34.01 7.65 3.92
N GLU A 31 -34.23 7.99 2.65
CA GLU A 31 -33.20 8.44 1.72
C GLU A 31 -32.42 9.64 2.25
N PHE A 32 -33.05 10.53 3.01
CA PHE A 32 -32.41 11.72 3.58
C PHE A 32 -31.24 11.37 4.51
N HIS A 33 -31.37 10.28 5.27
CA HIS A 33 -30.32 9.83 6.19
C HIS A 33 -29.14 9.15 5.48
N GLU A 34 -29.35 8.70 4.25
CA GLU A 34 -28.34 8.02 3.43
C GLU A 34 -27.66 8.97 2.43
N PHE A 35 -27.89 10.29 2.54
CA PHE A 35 -27.16 11.27 1.74
C PHE A 35 -25.70 11.36 2.17
N ILE A 36 -24.80 11.41 1.19
CA ILE A 36 -23.37 11.57 1.41
C ILE A 36 -22.99 13.01 1.08
N SER A 37 -22.67 13.77 2.12
CA SER A 37 -22.17 15.15 2.03
C SER A 37 -20.66 15.17 2.22
N ILE A 38 -19.93 15.60 1.18
CA ILE A 38 -18.46 15.70 1.22
C ILE A 38 -18.07 17.16 1.27
N GLY A 39 -17.35 17.56 2.31
CA GLY A 39 -16.67 18.84 2.41
C GLY A 39 -15.16 18.65 2.43
N HIS A 40 -14.45 19.29 1.51
CA HIS A 40 -12.99 19.19 1.41
C HIS A 40 -12.34 20.56 1.22
N HIS A 41 -11.28 20.83 1.99
CA HIS A 41 -10.45 22.02 1.81
C HIS A 41 -9.18 21.67 1.04
N CYS A 42 -9.01 22.30 -0.11
CA CYS A 42 -7.88 22.12 -1.01
C CYS A 42 -6.62 22.80 -0.46
N GLY A 43 -5.50 22.08 -0.47
CA GLY A 43 -4.18 22.63 -0.16
C GLY A 43 -3.37 23.01 -1.41
N TYR A 44 -2.12 23.41 -1.17
CA TYR A 44 -1.19 23.97 -2.15
C TYR A 44 -0.93 23.10 -3.41
N GLY A 45 -1.15 21.79 -3.32
CA GLY A 45 -1.00 20.85 -4.43
C GLY A 45 -2.30 20.45 -5.13
N SER A 46 -3.45 21.02 -4.75
CA SER A 46 -4.74 20.64 -5.33
C SER A 46 -4.84 21.09 -6.78
N ILE A 47 -5.28 20.17 -7.66
CA ILE A 47 -5.64 20.50 -9.04
C ILE A 47 -6.85 21.46 -9.13
N HIS A 48 -7.60 21.59 -8.03
CA HIS A 48 -8.76 22.48 -7.92
C HIS A 48 -8.39 23.86 -7.37
N GLY A 49 -7.11 24.15 -7.15
CA GLY A 49 -6.61 25.43 -6.66
C GLY A 49 -6.42 25.46 -5.13
N ASP A 50 -5.38 26.18 -4.69
CA ASP A 50 -5.03 26.30 -3.27
C ASP A 50 -6.05 27.15 -2.48
N GLY A 51 -6.42 26.70 -1.29
CA GLY A 51 -7.37 27.37 -0.40
C GLY A 51 -8.85 27.22 -0.80
N ASN A 52 -9.15 26.54 -1.91
CA ASN A 52 -10.52 26.36 -2.37
C ASN A 52 -11.28 25.32 -1.52
N GLN A 53 -12.58 25.54 -1.36
CA GLN A 53 -13.48 24.61 -0.68
C GLN A 53 -14.32 23.86 -1.72
N LEU A 54 -14.32 22.54 -1.65
CA LEU A 54 -15.18 21.65 -2.41
C LEU A 54 -16.29 21.17 -1.48
N SER A 55 -17.52 21.25 -1.95
CA SER A 55 -18.69 20.70 -1.26
C SER A 55 -19.58 20.03 -2.29
N VAL A 56 -20.05 18.82 -2.01
CA VAL A 56 -21.03 18.12 -2.86
C VAL A 56 -21.94 17.27 -1.99
N ASP A 57 -23.23 17.26 -2.33
CA ASP A 57 -24.26 16.44 -1.71
C ASP A 57 -24.80 15.42 -2.73
N ILE A 58 -24.62 14.13 -2.45
CA ILE A 58 -24.93 13.06 -3.40
C ILE A 58 -25.80 11.99 -2.72
N CYS A 59 -26.83 11.48 -3.43
CA CYS A 59 -27.59 10.33 -2.95
C CYS A 59 -26.78 9.04 -3.03
N GLN A 60 -27.14 8.04 -2.22
CA GLN A 60 -26.49 6.72 -2.20
C GLN A 60 -26.31 6.08 -3.58
N HIS A 61 -27.29 6.26 -4.49
CA HIS A 61 -27.25 5.70 -5.84
C HIS A 61 -26.17 6.38 -6.69
N CYS A 62 -26.17 7.71 -6.77
CA CYS A 62 -25.16 8.44 -7.53
C CYS A 62 -23.76 8.26 -6.95
N PHE A 63 -23.64 8.11 -5.63
CA PHE A 63 -22.37 7.82 -4.98
C PHE A 63 -21.86 6.41 -5.32
N ALA A 64 -22.73 5.41 -5.31
CA ALA A 64 -22.40 4.05 -5.75
C ALA A 64 -22.05 4.00 -7.25
N ASP A 65 -22.74 4.76 -8.09
CA ASP A 65 -22.42 4.83 -9.52
C ASP A 65 -21.04 5.47 -9.78
N MET A 66 -20.66 6.47 -8.98
CA MET A 66 -19.38 7.17 -9.13
C MET A 66 -18.20 6.40 -8.56
N CYS A 67 -18.37 5.76 -7.40
CA CYS A 67 -17.26 5.21 -6.62
C CYS A 67 -17.39 3.70 -6.36
N GLY A 68 -18.50 3.06 -6.75
CA GLY A 68 -18.86 1.69 -6.37
C GLY A 68 -17.74 0.66 -6.51
N ASP A 69 -17.04 0.67 -7.64
CA ASP A 69 -15.95 -0.28 -7.92
C ASP A 69 -14.72 -0.08 -7.03
N THR A 70 -14.57 1.10 -6.42
CA THR A 70 -13.42 1.49 -5.58
C THR A 70 -13.78 1.56 -4.09
N LEU A 71 -15.07 1.43 -3.74
CA LEU A 71 -15.52 1.51 -2.34
C LEU A 71 -15.09 0.27 -1.56
N MET A 72 -14.33 0.51 -0.49
CA MET A 72 -14.00 -0.51 0.49
C MET A 72 -15.08 -0.54 1.58
N ILE A 73 -16.03 -1.47 1.46
CA ILE A 73 -17.07 -1.67 2.46
C ILE A 73 -16.50 -2.54 3.58
N THR A 74 -16.33 -1.96 4.77
CA THR A 74 -15.89 -2.71 5.97
C THR A 74 -17.09 -2.91 6.88
N GLU A 75 -17.44 -4.17 7.14
CA GLU A 75 -18.44 -4.49 8.15
C GLU A 75 -17.80 -4.46 9.54
N GLU A 76 -18.25 -3.56 10.42
CA GLU A 76 -17.88 -3.60 11.83
C GLU A 76 -18.46 -4.85 12.48
N ARG A 77 -17.67 -5.93 12.53
CA ARG A 77 -17.97 -7.06 13.41
C ARG A 77 -17.69 -6.60 14.84
N ASN A 78 -18.74 -6.54 15.66
CA ASN A 78 -18.59 -6.36 17.11
C ASN A 78 -17.49 -7.30 17.64
N PRO A 79 -16.49 -6.82 18.40
CA PRO A 79 -15.43 -7.66 18.91
C PRO A 79 -16.02 -8.72 19.85
N ILE A 80 -15.96 -9.98 19.42
CA ILE A 80 -16.38 -11.14 20.22
C ILE A 80 -15.35 -11.30 21.36
N PRO A 81 -15.79 -11.48 22.63
CA PRO A 81 -14.86 -11.72 23.73
C PRO A 81 -14.06 -12.99 23.47
N GLU A 82 -12.74 -12.90 23.60
CA GLU A 82 -11.83 -14.03 23.49
C GLU A 82 -12.24 -15.17 24.46
N GLY A 83 -12.42 -16.36 23.89
CA GLY A 83 -12.51 -17.60 24.66
C GLY A 83 -13.85 -18.32 24.57
N LYS A 84 -14.07 -19.04 23.47
CA LYS A 84 -14.57 -20.42 23.51
C LYS A 84 -14.47 -21.09 22.16
N ASP A 85 -13.71 -22.18 22.15
CA ASP A 85 -13.76 -23.22 21.14
C ASP A 85 -15.20 -23.71 20.90
N THR A 86 -15.38 -24.23 19.69
CA THR A 86 -16.49 -25.04 19.16
C THR A 86 -17.63 -24.29 18.47
N THR A 87 -17.51 -24.25 17.13
CA THR A 87 -18.62 -24.47 16.19
C THR A 87 -19.92 -23.75 16.55
N GLN A 88 -19.97 -22.43 16.38
CA GLN A 88 -21.23 -21.72 16.26
C GLN A 88 -21.29 -21.13 14.86
N LEU A 89 -22.20 -21.69 14.06
CA LEU A 89 -22.42 -21.42 12.65
C LEU A 89 -22.63 -19.91 12.43
N GLU A 90 -21.60 -19.25 11.92
CA GLU A 90 -21.52 -17.85 11.49
C GLU A 90 -22.30 -17.67 10.18
N TYR A 91 -23.63 -17.85 10.20
CA TYR A 91 -24.46 -17.72 8.99
C TYR A 91 -25.78 -17.01 9.31
N SER A 92 -26.05 -15.92 8.59
CA SER A 92 -27.25 -15.09 8.75
C SER A 92 -28.50 -15.73 8.14
N ASN A 93 -28.35 -16.63 7.16
CA ASN A 93 -29.46 -17.34 6.52
C ASN A 93 -29.08 -18.78 6.11
N ILE A 94 -30.07 -19.68 6.12
CA ILE A 94 -29.91 -21.07 5.66
C ILE A 94 -29.49 -21.14 4.18
N PHE A 95 -29.89 -20.16 3.37
CA PHE A 95 -29.50 -20.08 1.98
C PHE A 95 -28.00 -19.75 1.81
N ASP A 96 -27.42 -18.95 2.71
CA ASP A 96 -25.98 -18.64 2.67
C ASP A 96 -25.15 -19.88 2.96
N VAL A 97 -25.59 -20.71 3.90
CA VAL A 97 -25.00 -22.02 4.20
C VAL A 97 -25.04 -22.92 2.96
N ILE A 98 -26.17 -22.97 2.26
CA ILE A 98 -26.36 -23.83 1.08
C ILE A 98 -25.51 -23.33 -0.09
N CYS A 99 -25.48 -22.03 -0.35
CA CYS A 99 -24.66 -21.45 -1.41
C CYS A 99 -23.17 -21.69 -1.15
N GLN A 100 -22.66 -21.33 0.02
CA GLN A 100 -21.25 -21.53 0.34
C GLN A 100 -20.85 -23.00 0.39
N SER A 101 -21.72 -23.89 0.89
CA SER A 101 -21.43 -25.34 0.89
C SER A 101 -21.40 -25.91 -0.53
N LYS A 102 -22.27 -25.43 -1.42
CA LYS A 102 -22.27 -25.81 -2.83
C LYS A 102 -21.03 -25.28 -3.56
N ASP A 103 -20.62 -24.05 -3.29
CA ASP A 103 -19.43 -23.45 -3.89
C ASP A 103 -18.16 -24.13 -3.39
N LYS A 104 -18.06 -24.37 -2.07
CA LYS A 104 -16.97 -25.16 -1.47
C LYS A 104 -16.93 -26.58 -2.03
N ALA A 105 -18.08 -27.24 -2.20
CA ALA A 105 -18.13 -28.56 -2.81
C ALA A 105 -17.72 -28.55 -4.28
N GLY A 106 -18.07 -27.50 -5.03
CA GLY A 106 -17.62 -27.26 -6.40
C GLY A 106 -16.11 -27.11 -6.47
N GLN A 107 -15.53 -26.21 -5.67
CA GLN A 107 -14.08 -26.00 -5.60
C GLN A 107 -13.31 -27.27 -5.21
N LEU A 108 -13.81 -28.03 -4.23
CA LEU A 108 -13.19 -29.30 -3.83
C LEU A 108 -13.24 -30.34 -4.94
N LYS A 109 -14.34 -30.40 -5.70
CA LYS A 109 -14.48 -31.28 -6.85
C LYS A 109 -13.50 -30.90 -7.95
N ASP A 110 -13.45 -29.62 -8.32
CA ASP A 110 -12.56 -29.12 -9.37
C ASP A 110 -11.08 -29.36 -9.01
N ASN A 111 -10.71 -29.17 -7.74
CA ASN A 111 -9.36 -29.49 -7.24
C ASN A 111 -9.04 -30.98 -7.31
N CYS A 112 -10.02 -31.85 -7.03
CA CYS A 112 -9.83 -33.29 -7.15
C CYS A 112 -9.69 -33.72 -8.62
N ASP A 113 -10.51 -33.15 -9.50
CA ASP A 113 -10.49 -33.42 -10.94
C ASP A 113 -9.16 -32.96 -11.56
N LEU A 114 -8.66 -31.77 -11.19
CA LEU A 114 -7.34 -31.27 -11.59
C LEU A 114 -6.23 -32.20 -11.11
N ARG A 115 -6.23 -32.60 -9.83
CA ARG A 115 -5.21 -33.51 -9.28
C ARG A 115 -5.23 -34.88 -9.97
N LEU A 116 -6.39 -35.41 -10.32
CA LEU A 116 -6.51 -36.68 -11.05
C LEU A 116 -5.96 -36.55 -12.47
N ALA A 117 -6.33 -35.48 -13.18
CA ALA A 117 -5.84 -35.21 -14.53
C ALA A 117 -4.32 -35.02 -14.55
N SER A 118 -3.74 -34.27 -13.60
CA SER A 118 -2.29 -34.10 -13.48
C SER A 118 -1.57 -35.42 -13.20
N ARG A 119 -2.12 -36.29 -12.35
CA ARG A 119 -1.56 -37.65 -12.14
C ARG A 119 -1.63 -38.51 -13.39
N GLU A 120 -2.72 -38.44 -14.15
CA GLU A 120 -2.85 -39.16 -15.42
C GLU A 120 -1.81 -38.67 -16.44
N MET A 121 -1.55 -37.36 -16.49
CA MET A 121 -0.51 -36.78 -17.34
C MET A 121 0.90 -37.20 -16.92
N LEU A 122 1.19 -37.21 -15.61
CA LEU A 122 2.47 -37.68 -15.08
C LEU A 122 2.70 -39.17 -15.38
N LEU A 123 1.65 -40.00 -15.32
CA LEU A 123 1.75 -41.41 -15.75
C LEU A 123 2.04 -41.55 -17.25
N LYS A 124 1.48 -40.67 -18.08
CA LYS A 124 1.73 -40.63 -19.54
C LYS A 124 3.10 -40.04 -19.90
N ASN A 125 3.76 -39.30 -18.99
CA ASN A 125 5.05 -38.63 -19.18
C ASN A 125 5.15 -37.74 -20.44
N LYS A 126 4.02 -37.29 -20.98
CA LYS A 126 3.98 -36.45 -22.18
C LYS A 126 2.69 -35.64 -22.24
N ILE A 127 2.84 -34.35 -22.52
CA ILE A 127 1.73 -33.46 -22.88
C ILE A 127 1.54 -33.53 -24.40
N THR A 128 0.33 -33.80 -24.85
CA THR A 128 0.01 -33.96 -26.26
C THR A 128 -0.97 -32.90 -26.77
N ASN A 129 -1.84 -32.40 -25.90
CA ASN A 129 -2.90 -31.45 -26.23
C ASN A 129 -2.73 -30.12 -25.46
N ASN A 130 -3.20 -29.02 -26.04
CA ASN A 130 -3.25 -27.71 -25.39
C ASN A 130 -4.15 -27.73 -24.14
N ASP A 131 -5.23 -28.52 -24.16
CA ASP A 131 -6.08 -28.69 -22.98
C ASP A 131 -5.30 -29.30 -21.80
N GLU A 132 -4.42 -30.27 -22.08
CA GLU A 132 -3.53 -30.88 -21.07
C GLU A 132 -2.52 -29.85 -20.53
N LEU A 133 -1.99 -28.97 -21.39
CA LEU A 133 -1.13 -27.86 -20.96
C LEU A 133 -1.84 -26.92 -19.99
N THR A 134 -3.09 -26.52 -20.28
CA THR A 134 -3.85 -25.63 -19.39
C THR A 134 -4.16 -26.27 -18.03
N VAL A 135 -4.40 -27.58 -18.01
CA VAL A 135 -4.61 -28.35 -16.78
C VAL A 135 -3.30 -28.41 -15.96
N ALA A 136 -2.16 -28.65 -16.61
CA ALA A 136 -0.86 -28.66 -15.95
C ALA A 136 -0.51 -27.30 -15.35
N LEU A 137 -0.72 -26.20 -16.08
CA LEU A 137 -0.47 -24.84 -15.58
C LEU A 137 -1.33 -24.50 -14.36
N LYS A 138 -2.64 -24.80 -14.42
CA LYS A 138 -3.54 -24.59 -13.27
C LYS A 138 -3.11 -25.39 -12.03
N ARG A 139 -2.63 -26.63 -12.22
CA ARG A 139 -2.13 -27.44 -11.10
C ARG A 139 -0.83 -26.88 -10.53
N VAL A 140 0.08 -26.42 -11.38
CA VAL A 140 1.33 -25.77 -10.94
C VAL A 140 1.03 -24.52 -10.12
N GLU A 141 0.08 -23.69 -10.56
CA GLU A 141 -0.38 -22.52 -9.80
C GLU A 141 -0.94 -22.92 -8.42
N GLN A 142 -1.80 -23.93 -8.35
CA GLN A 142 -2.31 -24.46 -7.07
C GLN A 142 -1.21 -24.97 -6.13
N LEU A 143 -0.19 -25.63 -6.69
CA LEU A 143 0.95 -26.14 -5.92
C LEU A 143 1.90 -25.01 -5.50
N TRP A 144 1.97 -23.94 -6.29
CA TRP A 144 2.77 -22.76 -5.99
C TRP A 144 2.16 -21.94 -4.85
N ASP A 145 0.84 -21.76 -4.85
CA ASP A 145 0.11 -21.03 -3.80
C ASP A 145 0.07 -21.79 -2.47
N ALA A 146 0.17 -23.11 -2.51
CA ALA A 146 0.24 -23.96 -1.31
C ALA A 146 1.64 -23.87 -0.68
N GLN A 147 1.85 -22.91 0.24
CA GLN A 147 3.07 -22.73 1.05
C GLN A 147 3.74 -24.06 1.47
N TYR A 148 4.89 -24.38 0.84
CA TYR A 148 6.01 -25.29 1.19
C TYR A 148 5.83 -26.53 2.09
N GLN A 149 4.61 -26.97 2.43
CA GLN A 149 4.37 -28.01 3.44
C GLN A 149 3.95 -29.36 2.87
N SER A 150 3.72 -29.47 1.55
CA SER A 150 3.39 -30.75 0.93
C SER A 150 4.62 -31.51 0.46
N THR A 151 4.62 -32.83 0.65
CA THR A 151 5.46 -33.81 -0.07
C THR A 151 5.30 -33.76 -1.60
N GLU A 152 4.40 -32.91 -2.11
CA GLU A 152 4.11 -32.58 -3.52
C GLU A 152 5.19 -31.72 -4.20
N GLY A 153 6.29 -31.37 -3.50
CA GLY A 153 7.43 -30.71 -4.14
C GLY A 153 7.95 -31.44 -5.37
N ASN A 154 7.83 -32.78 -5.45
CA ASN A 154 8.21 -33.54 -6.63
C ASN A 154 7.20 -33.43 -7.79
N GLU A 155 5.90 -33.26 -7.50
CA GLU A 155 4.86 -33.12 -8.53
C GLU A 155 5.03 -31.83 -9.32
N LEU A 156 5.34 -30.72 -8.63
CA LEU A 156 5.56 -29.41 -9.24
C LEU A 156 6.71 -29.44 -10.25
N HIS A 157 7.87 -29.97 -9.84
CA HIS A 157 9.03 -30.04 -10.73
C HIS A 157 8.77 -30.96 -11.94
N GLN A 158 8.12 -32.10 -11.72
CA GLN A 158 7.78 -33.01 -12.83
C GLN A 158 6.80 -32.37 -13.83
N LEU A 159 5.80 -31.63 -13.35
CA LEU A 159 4.88 -30.91 -14.24
C LEU A 159 5.60 -29.77 -14.98
N ALA A 160 6.47 -29.02 -14.30
CA ALA A 160 7.27 -27.97 -14.92
C ALA A 160 8.17 -28.52 -16.04
N ASP A 161 8.85 -29.66 -15.80
CA ASP A 161 9.68 -30.32 -16.81
C ASP A 161 8.87 -30.75 -18.04
N LEU A 162 7.66 -31.28 -17.83
CA LEU A 162 6.75 -31.67 -18.91
C LEU A 162 6.22 -30.48 -19.71
N ILE A 163 5.92 -29.35 -19.04
CA ILE A 163 5.51 -28.10 -19.69
C ILE A 163 6.65 -27.57 -20.55
N CYS A 164 7.87 -27.48 -19.99
CA CYS A 164 9.07 -27.06 -20.71
C CYS A 164 9.34 -27.94 -21.94
N ALA A 165 9.18 -29.26 -21.81
CA ALA A 165 9.35 -30.20 -22.91
C ALA A 165 8.29 -30.05 -24.02
N TYR A 166 7.05 -29.68 -23.67
CA TYR A 166 5.97 -29.43 -24.62
C TYR A 166 6.16 -28.11 -25.38
N GLU A 167 6.50 -27.04 -24.66
CA GLU A 167 6.62 -25.71 -25.25
C GLU A 167 7.84 -25.60 -26.18
N LYS A 168 8.85 -26.48 -26.03
CA LYS A 168 10.10 -26.49 -26.82
C LYS A 168 10.80 -25.12 -26.90
N LYS A 169 10.44 -24.19 -26.03
CA LYS A 169 11.02 -22.86 -25.94
C LYS A 169 12.12 -22.95 -24.91
N ASP A 170 13.32 -23.16 -25.43
CA ASP A 170 14.51 -22.84 -24.66
C ASP A 170 14.48 -21.36 -24.29
N TRP A 171 14.98 -21.01 -23.11
CA TRP A 171 15.05 -19.62 -22.65
C TRP A 171 15.76 -18.73 -23.69
N ASP A 172 16.74 -19.32 -24.41
CA ASP A 172 17.47 -18.67 -25.48
C ASP A 172 16.58 -18.27 -26.67
N SER A 173 15.48 -18.97 -26.95
CA SER A 173 14.57 -18.63 -28.06
C SER A 173 13.71 -17.38 -27.80
N PHE A 174 13.59 -16.92 -26.56
CA PHE A 174 12.96 -15.64 -26.22
C PHE A 174 13.91 -14.45 -26.47
N PHE A 175 15.22 -14.67 -26.35
CA PHE A 175 16.24 -13.64 -26.57
C PHE A 175 16.77 -13.60 -28.02
N GLU A 176 16.62 -14.68 -28.78
CA GLU A 176 16.97 -14.78 -30.20
C GLU A 176 15.91 -14.18 -31.14
N GLN A 177 14.74 -13.77 -30.63
CA GLN A 177 13.79 -13.00 -31.42
C GLN A 177 14.39 -11.62 -31.73
N ALA A 178 14.48 -11.32 -33.04
CA ALA A 178 15.12 -10.18 -33.67
C ALA A 178 15.05 -8.88 -32.83
N PRO A 179 16.11 -8.06 -32.83
CA PRO A 179 16.23 -6.92 -31.93
C PRO A 179 14.98 -6.06 -32.03
N LEU A 180 14.28 -5.94 -30.90
CA LEU A 180 13.17 -5.02 -30.73
C LEU A 180 13.61 -3.69 -31.34
N ALA A 181 12.86 -3.24 -32.35
CA ALA A 181 13.04 -1.90 -32.87
C ALA A 181 12.96 -0.96 -31.66
N ASP A 182 13.92 -0.04 -31.61
CA ASP A 182 14.13 0.95 -30.57
C ASP A 182 12.95 1.94 -30.58
N VAL A 183 11.79 1.50 -30.09
CA VAL A 183 10.60 2.32 -29.89
C VAL A 183 10.44 2.60 -28.40
N ASP A 184 11.09 3.69 -28.00
CA ASP A 184 10.73 4.57 -26.87
C ASP A 184 10.70 3.96 -25.47
N PHE A 185 11.85 3.43 -25.02
CA PHE A 185 12.20 3.51 -23.60
C PHE A 185 13.66 3.93 -23.41
N MET A 186 13.88 5.23 -23.19
CA MET A 186 15.14 5.86 -22.78
C MET A 186 16.31 5.83 -23.81
N PRO A 187 16.29 6.70 -24.85
CA PRO A 187 17.28 6.71 -25.94
C PRO A 187 18.68 7.22 -25.54
N SER A 188 18.92 7.55 -24.28
CA SER A 188 20.19 8.13 -23.80
C SER A 188 21.21 7.09 -23.33
N ARG A 189 20.86 5.80 -23.25
CA ARG A 189 21.83 4.74 -22.96
C ARG A 189 22.43 4.21 -24.25
N LEU A 190 23.43 4.96 -24.71
CA LEU A 190 24.30 4.65 -25.82
C LEU A 190 24.69 3.16 -25.88
N ASN A 191 24.42 2.58 -27.05
CA ASN A 191 24.93 1.32 -27.57
C ASN A 191 26.41 1.08 -27.22
N PHE A 192 26.66 0.25 -26.20
CA PHE A 192 27.96 -0.40 -26.05
C PHE A 192 27.85 -1.83 -26.57
N LYS A 193 28.27 -2.06 -27.82
CA LYS A 193 28.50 -3.41 -28.33
C LYS A 193 29.62 -4.05 -27.49
N SER A 194 29.28 -4.90 -26.53
CA SER A 194 30.27 -5.71 -25.83
C SER A 194 30.76 -6.83 -26.73
N LYS A 195 31.79 -6.52 -27.52
CA LYS A 195 32.57 -7.53 -28.23
C LYS A 195 33.78 -7.92 -27.37
N ILE A 196 33.55 -8.48 -26.18
CA ILE A 196 34.61 -9.02 -25.34
C ILE A 196 34.10 -10.28 -24.65
N SER A 197 34.61 -11.43 -25.11
CA SER A 197 34.59 -12.69 -24.36
C SER A 197 35.41 -12.51 -23.08
N PHE A 198 34.81 -12.76 -21.92
CA PHE A 198 35.55 -12.79 -20.67
C PHE A 198 36.49 -14.00 -20.67
N ASN A 199 37.79 -13.74 -20.69
CA ASN A 199 38.78 -14.67 -20.22
C ASN A 199 39.85 -13.93 -19.41
N GLU A 200 39.98 -14.37 -18.16
CA GLU A 200 41.10 -14.26 -17.23
C GLU A 200 41.58 -12.87 -16.74
N GLU A 201 41.54 -12.77 -15.41
CA GLU A 201 42.31 -11.93 -14.49
C GLU A 201 43.45 -11.11 -15.11
N LYS A 202 43.22 -9.80 -15.35
CA LYS A 202 44.30 -8.80 -15.35
C LYS A 202 43.85 -7.49 -14.72
N THR A 203 44.64 -7.07 -13.74
CA THR A 203 44.64 -5.78 -13.06
C THR A 203 44.40 -4.62 -14.02
N ALA A 204 43.39 -3.79 -13.73
CA ALA A 204 43.10 -2.59 -14.48
C ALA A 204 44.20 -1.53 -14.24
N SER A 205 45.22 -1.51 -15.09
CA SER A 205 46.11 -0.36 -15.24
C SER A 205 45.84 0.28 -16.60
N GLY A 206 45.17 1.44 -16.57
CA GLY A 206 44.94 2.20 -17.80
C GLY A 206 43.94 3.33 -17.61
N MET A 207 44.47 4.55 -17.68
CA MET A 207 43.79 5.85 -17.94
C MET A 207 43.76 6.91 -16.83
N LEU A 208 44.48 6.77 -15.71
CA LEU A 208 44.62 7.88 -14.74
C LEU A 208 46.07 8.14 -14.30
N SER A 209 47.08 7.92 -15.16
CA SER A 209 48.49 8.11 -14.78
C SER A 209 48.95 9.57 -14.70
N ASN A 210 48.15 10.54 -15.17
CA ASN A 210 48.59 11.92 -15.36
C ASN A 210 47.69 12.97 -14.66
N ILE A 211 46.85 12.59 -13.70
CA ILE A 211 46.11 13.57 -12.90
C ILE A 211 46.90 13.79 -11.60
N PRO A 212 47.37 15.03 -11.32
CA PRO A 212 48.00 15.32 -10.03
C PRO A 212 46.95 15.16 -8.93
N ILE A 213 47.18 14.19 -8.05
CA ILE A 213 46.34 13.95 -6.88
C ILE A 213 46.66 15.07 -5.88
N ASN A 214 45.67 15.90 -5.55
CA ASN A 214 45.80 16.87 -4.48
C ASN A 214 45.77 16.09 -3.15
N THR A 215 46.92 15.94 -2.50
CA THR A 215 47.07 15.20 -1.22
C THR A 215 46.64 16.01 0.02
N GLU A 216 45.93 17.12 -0.17
CA GLU A 216 45.41 17.96 0.92
C GLU A 216 43.91 17.80 1.15
N VAL A 217 43.36 16.61 0.93
CA VAL A 217 41.97 16.32 1.33
C VAL A 217 42.02 15.30 2.46
N ASP A 218 41.91 15.81 3.68
CA ASP A 218 41.67 15.04 4.89
C ASP A 218 40.19 14.65 4.93
N ASP A 219 39.91 13.36 4.81
CA ASP A 219 38.54 12.81 4.75
C ASP A 219 37.73 13.03 6.04
N GLU A 220 38.35 13.53 7.12
CA GLU A 220 37.64 13.94 8.35
C GLU A 220 37.10 15.38 8.33
N SER A 221 37.46 16.21 7.34
CA SER A 221 36.96 17.59 7.23
C SER A 221 35.55 17.71 6.64
N SER A 222 34.96 16.62 6.14
CA SER A 222 33.69 16.65 5.39
C SER A 222 32.43 16.54 6.26
N ARG A 223 32.55 16.76 7.58
CA ARG A 223 31.39 16.71 8.51
C ARG A 223 30.80 18.09 8.84
N ASP A 224 31.54 19.18 8.61
CA ASP A 224 31.14 20.52 9.04
C ASP A 224 30.54 21.42 7.93
N SER A 225 30.51 20.96 6.68
CA SER A 225 30.00 21.79 5.57
C SER A 225 28.47 21.75 5.38
N VAL A 226 27.72 21.08 6.27
CA VAL A 226 26.23 21.10 6.25
C VAL A 226 25.65 22.22 7.14
N LEU A 227 26.45 22.88 7.99
CA LEU A 227 25.94 23.90 8.92
C LEU A 227 26.11 25.34 8.43
N ALA A 228 26.52 25.55 7.18
CA ALA A 228 26.85 26.88 6.67
C ALA A 228 26.05 27.25 5.41
N ASP A 229 24.73 27.10 5.43
CA ASP A 229 23.88 27.98 4.60
C ASP A 229 22.51 28.27 5.25
N LYS A 230 22.48 29.45 5.88
CA LYS A 230 21.46 30.50 5.82
C LYS A 230 20.00 30.15 6.19
N HIS A 231 19.62 30.75 7.32
CA HIS A 231 18.28 31.22 7.67
C HIS A 231 17.26 30.15 8.11
N LEU A 232 17.65 29.32 9.09
CA LEU A 232 16.65 28.77 10.00
C LEU A 232 15.99 29.95 10.73
N ASP A 233 14.72 30.17 10.42
CA ASP A 233 13.79 31.10 11.08
C ASP A 233 14.06 31.14 12.59
N GLU A 234 14.09 32.33 13.20
CA GLU A 234 14.45 32.51 14.63
C GLU A 234 13.62 31.58 15.54
N THR A 235 12.38 31.31 15.15
CA THR A 235 11.46 30.34 15.75
C THR A 235 12.00 28.91 15.78
N LYS A 236 12.66 28.47 14.70
CA LYS A 236 13.23 27.11 14.57
C LYS A 236 14.51 26.97 15.40
N GLN A 237 15.32 28.02 15.48
CA GLN A 237 16.50 28.03 16.35
C GLN A 237 16.09 27.92 17.82
N TYR A 238 15.08 28.68 18.23
CA TYR A 238 14.52 28.63 19.58
C TYR A 238 13.97 27.23 19.93
N LEU A 239 13.25 26.59 19.00
CA LEU A 239 12.73 25.24 19.20
C LEU A 239 13.86 24.21 19.39
N ILE A 240 14.89 24.27 18.55
CA ILE A 240 16.04 23.36 18.63
C ILE A 240 16.79 23.55 19.95
N GLU A 241 16.98 24.79 20.39
CA GLU A 241 17.61 25.12 21.67
C GLU A 241 16.79 24.57 22.85
N SER A 242 15.47 24.76 22.85
CA SER A 242 14.55 24.20 23.86
C SER A 242 14.60 22.67 23.90
N ILE A 243 14.56 21.99 22.75
CA ILE A 243 14.65 20.52 22.68
C ILE A 243 16.01 20.04 23.22
N THR A 244 17.09 20.73 22.84
CA THR A 244 18.45 20.39 23.24
C THR A 244 18.62 20.50 24.75
N ASN A 245 18.10 21.57 25.38
CA ASN A 245 18.16 21.76 26.83
C ASN A 245 17.44 20.65 27.62
N VAL A 246 16.24 20.25 27.17
CA VAL A 246 15.46 19.18 27.84
C VAL A 246 16.12 17.80 27.63
N LEU A 247 16.72 17.55 26.46
CA LEU A 247 17.44 16.31 26.18
C LEU A 247 18.68 16.14 27.07
N HIS A 248 19.40 17.23 27.37
CA HIS A 248 20.52 17.22 28.31
C HIS A 248 20.07 16.90 29.75
N LYS A 249 18.88 17.36 30.16
CA LYS A 249 18.29 17.05 31.48
C LYS A 249 17.77 15.61 31.58
N HIS A 250 17.33 15.01 30.47
CA HIS A 250 16.79 13.65 30.44
C HIS A 250 17.47 12.75 29.38
N PRO A 251 18.74 12.36 29.60
CA PRO A 251 19.54 11.63 28.60
C PRO A 251 19.05 10.19 28.31
N LYS A 252 18.10 9.67 29.09
CA LYS A 252 17.53 8.32 28.93
C LYS A 252 16.31 8.28 28.01
N LEU A 253 15.73 9.42 27.65
CA LEU A 253 14.53 9.50 26.82
C LEU A 253 14.91 9.72 25.35
N ARG A 254 14.39 8.87 24.45
CA ARG A 254 14.49 9.12 23.01
C ARG A 254 13.59 10.31 22.64
N LEU A 255 13.97 11.07 21.62
CA LEU A 255 13.25 12.30 21.19
C LEU A 255 11.73 12.10 21.07
N GLY A 256 11.28 11.02 20.42
CA GLY A 256 9.85 10.71 20.30
C GLY A 256 9.15 10.51 21.65
N GLN A 257 9.79 9.85 22.61
CA GLN A 257 9.24 9.65 23.95
C GLN A 257 9.19 10.95 24.73
N LEU A 258 10.20 11.81 24.57
CA LEU A 258 10.26 13.13 25.20
C LEU A 258 9.11 14.02 24.72
N LEU A 259 8.84 14.02 23.41
CA LEU A 259 7.73 14.78 22.81
C LEU A 259 6.36 14.27 23.28
N ILE A 260 6.16 12.95 23.34
CA ILE A 260 4.92 12.34 23.83
C ILE A 260 4.69 12.69 25.31
N ASN A 261 5.74 12.63 26.13
CA ASN A 261 5.67 12.96 27.55
C ASN A 261 5.42 14.46 27.79
N ALA A 262 6.09 15.34 27.04
CA ALA A 262 5.89 16.79 27.15
C ALA A 262 4.48 17.23 26.77
N MET A 263 3.86 16.50 25.84
CA MET A 263 2.49 16.77 25.39
C MET A 263 1.40 16.04 26.20
N ASN A 264 1.77 15.15 27.13
CA ASN A 264 0.85 14.34 27.95
C ASN A 264 -0.17 13.52 27.13
N PHE A 265 0.23 13.03 25.95
CA PHE A 265 -0.66 12.15 25.17
C PHE A 265 -0.73 10.77 25.83
N GLN A 266 -1.95 10.26 26.03
CA GLN A 266 -2.17 8.95 26.67
C GLN A 266 -2.00 7.77 25.70
N GLN A 267 -1.90 8.01 24.39
CA GLN A 267 -1.75 6.99 23.33
C GLN A 267 -0.92 7.55 22.16
N PRO A 268 -0.36 6.71 21.26
CA PRO A 268 0.31 7.20 20.05
C PRO A 268 -0.71 7.81 19.09
N CYS A 269 -0.89 9.13 19.17
CA CYS A 269 -1.89 9.86 18.40
C CYS A 269 -1.31 10.41 17.09
N PRO A 270 -2.08 10.41 15.98
CA PRO A 270 -1.75 11.15 14.77
C PRO A 270 -1.69 12.68 14.98
N GLU A 271 -2.17 13.16 16.12
CA GLU A 271 -2.15 14.57 16.53
C GLU A 271 -0.73 15.14 16.70
N LEU A 272 0.29 14.30 16.96
CA LEU A 272 1.68 14.74 17.06
C LEU A 272 2.18 15.38 15.75
N PHE A 273 1.65 14.94 14.60
CA PHE A 273 2.06 15.42 13.28
C PHE A 273 1.46 16.80 12.91
N HIS A 274 0.51 17.30 13.70
CA HIS A 274 -0.22 18.54 13.43
C HIS A 274 0.03 19.66 14.47
N ILE A 275 1.02 19.49 15.36
CA ILE A 275 1.33 20.48 16.38
C ILE A 275 2.20 21.59 15.78
N GLU A 276 1.82 22.85 16.04
CA GLU A 276 2.62 24.02 15.67
C GLU A 276 3.88 24.15 16.55
N ASP A 277 5.00 24.57 15.93
CA ASP A 277 6.33 24.69 16.56
C ASP A 277 6.32 25.58 17.84
N ASN A 278 5.50 26.64 17.84
CA ASN A 278 5.31 27.56 18.97
C ASN A 278 4.67 26.89 20.21
N VAL A 279 3.69 26.00 20.00
CA VAL A 279 2.99 25.25 21.04
C VAL A 279 3.94 24.19 21.61
N LEU A 280 4.70 23.53 20.74
CA LEU A 280 5.68 22.54 21.15
C LEU A 280 6.80 23.16 22.00
N ALA A 281 7.38 24.28 21.57
CA ALA A 281 8.42 24.99 22.34
C ALA A 281 7.92 25.40 23.73
N LYS A 282 6.69 25.92 23.82
CA LYS A 282 6.08 26.31 25.10
C LYS A 282 5.86 25.12 26.03
N LYS A 283 5.46 23.96 25.50
CA LYS A 283 5.23 22.73 26.27
C LYS A 283 6.52 22.09 26.74
N LEU A 284 7.56 22.11 25.92
CA LEU A 284 8.90 21.65 26.30
C LEU A 284 9.51 22.49 27.42
N ASN A 285 9.32 23.82 27.38
CA ASN A 285 9.76 24.70 28.46
C ASN A 285 8.93 24.54 29.75
N GLN A 286 7.70 24.01 29.67
CA GLN A 286 6.89 23.64 30.85
C GLN A 286 7.27 22.27 31.43
N PHE A 287 8.01 21.46 30.65
CA PHE A 287 8.51 20.14 31.02
C PHE A 287 9.93 20.20 31.64
N GLU A 288 10.53 21.39 31.69
CA GLU A 288 11.86 21.66 32.28
C GLU A 288 12.01 21.37 33.78
#